data_AF-A0A5N6RDP2-F1
#
_entry.id   AF-A0A5N6RDP2-F1
#
_cell.length_a   1.000
_cell.length_b   1.000
_cell.length_c   1.000
_cell.angle_alpha   90.00
_cell.angle_beta   90.00
_cell.angle_gamma   90.00
#
_symmetry.space_group_name_H-M   'P 1'
#
loop_
_entity.id
_entity.type
_entity.pdbx_description
1 polymer ?
#
loop_
_entity_poly.entity_id
_entity_poly.type
_entity_poly.pdbx_seq_one_letter_code
_entity_poly.pdbx_strand_id
1 'polypeptide(L)'
;MWCINGRDVTFLCGRAGVSALGAVAAKHTGDEQLLNYYLAQFREIKLPRNIPDELLYGRVGFLWACLFINKHIGAGTIPSACTSAVVNEIIKNGRALAKRGRCPLMFEWYGEKYWGAAHGLAGIMHVLMDMDLKPDEIEDVKGTLIYMINKRFPSGNYPASEEDRKRDVLVHWCHGAPGVALTLVKAAKVFEDEEFLKAAADAAEVVWNRGLLKRVGICHGISGNAYVFLSLYQLTGNVHFLYRAKAFACFLLDRAHKLISEGEMHGGDNPYSLFEGFGGMAFLFLDMIDPSQAKFPAYDL
;
A
#
# COMPACT_ATOMS: atom_id res chain seq x y z
N MET A 1 29.44 13.04 8.96
CA MET A 1 29.06 12.64 7.59
C MET A 1 28.64 11.18 7.65
N TRP A 2 27.36 10.91 7.92
CA TRP A 2 26.84 9.54 7.98
C TRP A 2 26.51 9.09 6.56
N CYS A 3 27.42 8.37 5.92
CA CYS A 3 27.11 7.68 4.67
C CYS A 3 26.09 6.59 4.96
N ILE A 4 24.80 6.89 4.74
CA ILE A 4 23.76 5.88 4.65
C ILE A 4 24.07 5.07 3.40
N ASN A 5 24.80 3.97 3.59
CA ASN A 5 25.07 2.98 2.55
C ASN A 5 23.79 2.14 2.31
N GLY A 6 22.66 2.81 2.11
CA GLY A 6 21.34 2.22 1.98
C GLY A 6 21.20 1.64 0.58
N ARG A 7 21.29 0.31 0.47
CA ARG A 7 21.02 -0.42 -0.78
C ARG A 7 19.56 -0.30 -1.20
N ASP A 8 18.67 -0.02 -0.26
CA ASP A 8 17.23 0.07 -0.49
C ASP A 8 16.81 1.45 -1.00
N VAL A 9 15.87 1.44 -1.95
CA VAL A 9 15.55 2.58 -2.82
C VAL A 9 14.07 2.97 -2.81
N THR A 10 13.27 2.40 -1.90
CA THR A 10 11.83 2.63 -1.82
C THR A 10 11.47 3.69 -0.79
N PHE A 11 10.20 4.12 -0.80
CA PHE A 11 9.69 5.02 0.23
C PHE A 11 9.71 4.39 1.63
N LEU A 12 9.27 3.14 1.74
CA LEU A 12 9.04 2.51 3.05
C LEU A 12 10.32 2.01 3.72
N CYS A 13 11.26 1.48 2.94
CA CYS A 13 12.44 0.81 3.49
C CYS A 13 13.77 1.42 3.02
N GLY A 14 13.74 2.47 2.19
CA GLY A 14 14.91 2.96 1.50
C GLY A 14 15.14 4.47 1.59
N ARG A 15 16.21 4.91 0.93
CA ARG A 15 16.61 6.33 0.89
C ARG A 15 15.63 7.23 0.15
N ALA A 16 14.78 6.67 -0.73
CA ALA A 16 13.76 7.44 -1.41
C ALA A 16 12.75 8.02 -0.42
N GLY A 17 12.38 7.29 0.64
CA GLY A 17 11.50 7.81 1.69
C GLY A 17 12.10 8.97 2.47
N VAL A 18 13.36 8.82 2.87
CA VAL A 18 14.11 9.86 3.59
C VAL A 18 14.17 11.15 2.76
N SER A 19 14.57 11.04 1.49
CA SER A 19 14.69 12.20 0.60
C SER A 19 13.32 12.80 0.24
N ALA A 20 12.31 11.97 -0.04
CA ALA A 20 10.98 12.45 -0.42
C ALA A 20 10.29 13.18 0.74
N LEU A 21 10.31 12.60 1.95
CA LEU A 21 9.71 13.22 3.13
C LEU A 21 10.50 14.47 3.55
N GLY A 22 11.84 14.43 3.50
CA GLY A 22 12.68 15.58 3.78
C GLY A 22 12.40 16.76 2.84
N ALA A 23 12.23 16.50 1.54
CA ALA A 23 11.86 17.52 0.56
C ALA A 23 10.49 18.15 0.89
N VAL A 24 9.48 17.32 1.20
CA VAL A 24 8.13 17.82 1.52
C VAL A 24 8.13 18.63 2.82
N ALA A 25 8.82 18.17 3.86
CA ALA A 25 8.97 18.90 5.10
C ALA A 25 9.65 20.26 4.88
N ALA A 26 10.78 20.29 4.14
CA ALA A 26 11.50 21.52 3.81
C ALA A 26 10.65 22.52 3.02
N LYS A 27 9.83 22.05 2.08
CA LYS A 27 8.87 22.90 1.37
C LYS A 27 7.84 23.52 2.31
N HIS A 28 7.29 22.73 3.24
CA HIS A 28 6.31 23.24 4.21
C HIS A 28 6.90 24.27 5.18
N THR A 29 8.21 24.19 5.47
CA THR A 29 8.90 25.18 6.31
C THR A 29 9.45 26.37 5.52
N GLY A 30 9.34 26.37 4.18
CA GLY A 30 9.90 27.42 3.31
C GLY A 30 11.42 27.39 3.18
N ASP A 31 12.08 26.27 3.49
CA ASP A 31 13.54 26.12 3.39
C ASP A 31 13.93 25.61 1.99
N GLU A 32 14.18 26.55 1.08
CA GLU A 32 14.54 26.24 -0.31
C GLU A 32 15.90 25.52 -0.44
N GLN A 33 16.85 25.81 0.44
CA GLN A 33 18.17 25.17 0.39
C GLN A 33 18.04 23.69 0.76
N LEU A 34 17.29 23.39 1.82
CA LEU A 34 17.07 22.03 2.28
C LEU A 34 16.17 21.24 1.30
N LEU A 35 15.17 21.89 0.71
CA LEU A 35 14.36 21.31 -0.36
C LEU A 35 15.25 20.87 -1.54
N ASN A 36 16.12 21.76 -2.02
CA ASN A 36 17.02 21.47 -3.13
C ASN A 36 18.02 20.35 -2.78
N TYR A 37 18.52 20.33 -1.54
CA TYR A 37 19.37 19.26 -1.04
C TYR A 37 18.68 17.89 -1.13
N TYR A 38 17.47 17.76 -0.58
CA TYR A 38 16.76 16.48 -0.60
C TYR A 38 16.34 16.05 -2.01
N LEU A 39 15.93 16.98 -2.87
CA LEU A 39 15.65 16.67 -4.28
C LEU A 39 16.91 16.22 -5.02
N ALA A 40 18.08 16.80 -4.74
CA ALA A 40 19.35 16.34 -5.30
C ALA A 40 19.68 14.91 -4.81
N GLN A 41 19.53 14.65 -3.52
CA GLN A 41 19.74 13.30 -2.95
C GLN A 41 18.76 12.27 -3.52
N PHE A 42 17.51 12.65 -3.80
CA PHE A 42 16.54 11.76 -4.45
C PHE A 42 16.98 11.41 -5.89
N ARG A 43 17.46 12.39 -6.66
CA ARG A 43 17.90 12.20 -8.06
C ARG A 43 19.15 11.31 -8.18
N GLU A 44 19.94 11.18 -7.12
CA GLU A 44 21.11 10.30 -7.07
C GLU A 44 20.75 8.81 -6.90
N ILE A 45 19.49 8.50 -6.57
CA ILE A 45 19.03 7.13 -6.38
C ILE A 45 19.04 6.39 -7.71
N LYS A 46 19.78 5.28 -7.76
CA LYS A 46 19.86 4.39 -8.92
C LYS A 46 19.21 3.05 -8.56
N LEU A 47 18.24 2.63 -9.37
CA LEU A 47 17.63 1.31 -9.23
C LEU A 47 18.63 0.22 -9.68
N PRO A 48 18.95 -0.77 -8.82
CA PRO A 48 19.73 -1.92 -9.24
C PRO A 48 19.03 -2.69 -10.37
N ARG A 49 19.81 -3.30 -11.29
CA ARG A 49 19.24 -4.04 -12.44
C ARG A 49 18.25 -5.13 -12.04
N ASN A 50 18.55 -5.85 -10.95
CA ASN A 50 17.78 -7.00 -10.48
C ASN A 50 16.91 -6.67 -9.24
N ILE A 51 16.57 -5.40 -9.05
CA ILE A 51 15.61 -5.02 -8.01
C ILE A 51 14.25 -5.72 -8.26
N PRO A 52 13.50 -6.15 -7.23
CA PRO A 52 12.14 -6.65 -7.41
C PRO A 52 11.17 -5.55 -7.87
N ASP A 53 9.92 -5.91 -8.10
CA ASP A 53 8.89 -4.96 -8.55
C ASP A 53 7.91 -4.53 -7.46
N GLU A 54 7.94 -5.16 -6.27
CA GLU A 54 6.99 -4.91 -5.19
C GLU A 54 7.22 -3.62 -4.38
N LEU A 55 6.34 -3.34 -3.41
CA LEU A 55 6.22 -2.02 -2.79
C LEU A 55 7.31 -1.73 -1.75
N LEU A 56 7.73 -2.73 -0.97
CA LEU A 56 8.65 -2.48 0.14
C LEU A 56 10.10 -2.32 -0.32
N TYR A 57 10.53 -3.06 -1.34
CA TYR A 57 11.92 -3.10 -1.80
C TYR A 57 12.07 -2.94 -3.31
N GLY A 58 10.97 -2.83 -4.06
CA GLY A 58 10.96 -2.89 -5.51
C GLY A 58 10.70 -1.58 -6.25
N ARG A 59 10.56 -1.71 -7.57
CA ARG A 59 10.35 -0.59 -8.50
C ARG A 59 9.11 0.23 -8.15
N VAL A 60 7.99 -0.39 -7.78
CA VAL A 60 6.78 0.38 -7.45
C VAL A 60 6.92 1.15 -6.13
N GLY A 61 7.72 0.65 -5.17
CA GLY A 61 8.07 1.40 -3.97
C GLY A 61 8.87 2.67 -4.23
N PHE A 62 9.69 2.67 -5.29
CA PHE A 62 10.37 3.87 -5.78
C PHE A 62 9.41 4.79 -6.54
N LEU A 63 8.57 4.24 -7.44
CA LEU A 63 7.57 5.02 -8.17
C LEU A 63 6.59 5.72 -7.23
N TRP A 64 6.18 5.07 -6.14
CA TRP A 64 5.34 5.68 -5.11
C TRP A 64 6.02 6.93 -4.51
N ALA A 65 7.33 6.86 -4.23
CA ALA A 65 8.08 8.03 -3.75
C ALA A 65 8.13 9.17 -4.79
N CYS A 66 8.27 8.83 -6.09
CA CYS A 66 8.21 9.82 -7.17
C CYS A 66 6.84 10.52 -7.22
N LEU A 67 5.75 9.76 -7.12
CA LEU A 67 4.39 10.30 -7.07
C LEU A 67 4.18 11.19 -5.85
N PHE A 68 4.64 10.75 -4.68
CA PHE A 68 4.57 11.53 -3.44
C PHE A 68 5.25 12.91 -3.60
N ILE A 69 6.46 12.94 -4.16
CA ILE A 69 7.15 14.20 -4.46
C ILE A 69 6.33 15.05 -5.43
N ASN A 70 5.85 14.49 -6.54
CA ASN A 70 5.08 15.25 -7.52
C ASN A 70 3.76 15.79 -6.95
N LYS A 71 3.09 15.04 -6.06
CA LYS A 71 1.86 15.46 -5.40
C LYS A 71 2.10 16.64 -4.45
N HIS A 72 3.12 16.56 -3.62
CA HIS A 72 3.32 17.54 -2.54
C HIS A 72 4.25 18.70 -2.91
N ILE A 73 5.23 18.49 -3.79
CA ILE A 73 6.15 19.55 -4.26
C ILE A 73 5.59 20.24 -5.50
N GLY A 74 5.03 19.49 -6.45
CA GLY A 74 4.43 20.04 -7.66
C GLY A 74 4.61 19.09 -8.85
N ALA A 75 3.61 19.08 -9.73
CA ALA A 75 3.62 18.22 -10.92
C ALA A 75 4.88 18.47 -11.76
N GLY A 76 5.55 17.38 -12.17
CA GLY A 76 6.77 17.44 -12.98
C GLY A 76 8.07 17.64 -12.19
N THR A 77 8.04 17.73 -10.85
CA THR A 77 9.27 17.80 -10.03
C THR A 77 10.19 16.61 -10.30
N ILE A 78 9.61 15.41 -10.36
CA ILE A 78 10.20 14.22 -10.95
C ILE A 78 9.64 14.08 -12.37
N PRO A 79 10.49 14.14 -13.42
CA PRO A 79 10.05 14.08 -14.81
C PRO A 79 9.36 12.77 -15.16
N SER A 80 8.28 12.83 -15.97
CA SER A 80 7.56 11.65 -16.43
C SER A 80 8.45 10.66 -17.19
N ALA A 81 9.44 11.15 -17.96
CA ALA A 81 10.41 10.29 -18.63
C ALA A 81 11.17 9.35 -17.67
N CYS A 82 11.41 9.78 -16.43
CA CYS A 82 12.05 8.95 -15.40
C CYS A 82 11.10 7.84 -14.93
N THR A 83 9.83 8.18 -14.65
CA THR A 83 8.84 7.20 -14.17
C THR A 83 8.41 6.24 -15.29
N SER A 84 8.21 6.71 -16.52
CA SER A 84 7.81 5.88 -17.66
C SER A 84 8.84 4.79 -17.99
N ALA A 85 10.14 5.07 -17.85
CA ALA A 85 11.17 4.05 -18.04
C ALA A 85 11.04 2.91 -17.02
N VAL A 86 10.72 3.22 -15.78
CA VAL A 86 10.52 2.24 -14.70
C VAL A 86 9.22 1.45 -14.91
N VAL A 87 8.13 2.13 -15.30
CA VAL A 87 6.84 1.50 -15.65
C VAL A 87 7.00 0.50 -16.78
N ASN A 88 7.68 0.89 -17.87
CA ASN A 88 7.91 -0.01 -19.00
C ASN A 88 8.63 -1.30 -18.58
N GLU A 89 9.60 -1.23 -17.66
CA GLU A 89 10.30 -2.42 -17.15
C GLU A 89 9.38 -3.28 -16.26
N ILE A 90 8.54 -2.66 -15.40
CA ILE A 90 7.56 -3.39 -14.57
C ILE A 90 6.57 -4.15 -15.47
N ILE A 91 5.99 -3.49 -16.47
CA ILE A 91 5.03 -4.12 -17.40
C ILE A 91 5.71 -5.27 -18.16
N LYS A 92 6.91 -5.03 -18.68
CA LYS A 92 7.69 -6.05 -19.38
C LYS A 92 7.98 -7.27 -18.49
N ASN A 93 8.41 -7.06 -17.25
CA ASN A 93 8.66 -8.13 -16.29
C ASN A 93 7.38 -8.89 -15.96
N GLY A 94 6.29 -8.16 -15.69
CA GLY A 94 4.98 -8.71 -15.36
C GLY A 94 4.45 -9.62 -16.45
N ARG A 95 4.49 -9.16 -17.71
CA ARG A 95 4.11 -9.93 -18.91
C ARG A 95 5.03 -11.13 -19.15
N ALA A 96 6.33 -11.00 -18.89
CA ALA A 96 7.30 -12.06 -19.10
C ALA A 96 7.11 -13.23 -18.12
N LEU A 97 6.82 -12.93 -16.85
CA LEU A 97 6.57 -13.96 -15.83
C LEU A 97 5.14 -14.53 -15.92
N ALA A 98 4.19 -13.76 -16.45
CA ALA A 98 2.85 -14.25 -16.76
C ALA A 98 2.91 -15.38 -17.80
N LYS A 99 2.75 -16.63 -17.36
CA LYS A 99 2.55 -17.77 -18.29
C LYS A 99 1.24 -17.57 -19.04
N ARG A 100 1.27 -17.70 -20.38
CA ARG A 100 0.12 -17.52 -21.27
C ARG A 100 -1.17 -18.16 -20.69
N GLY A 101 -2.15 -17.32 -20.33
CA GLY A 101 -3.56 -17.71 -20.20
C GLY A 101 -4.22 -17.69 -18.81
N ARG A 102 -3.68 -17.05 -17.75
CA ARG A 102 -4.42 -16.95 -16.46
C ARG A 102 -4.44 -15.57 -15.81
N CYS A 103 -3.29 -14.94 -15.61
CA CYS A 103 -3.16 -13.60 -15.04
C CYS A 103 -2.31 -12.75 -15.99
N PRO A 104 -2.74 -11.55 -16.43
CA PRO A 104 -2.00 -10.76 -17.42
C PRO A 104 -0.62 -10.30 -16.94
N LEU A 105 -0.52 -9.88 -15.66
CA LEU A 105 0.74 -9.52 -15.02
C LEU A 105 0.99 -10.44 -13.82
N MET A 106 2.22 -10.93 -13.69
CA MET A 106 2.64 -11.75 -12.55
C MET A 106 4.01 -11.32 -12.07
N PHE A 107 4.23 -11.33 -10.75
CA PHE A 107 5.47 -10.87 -10.13
C PHE A 107 5.92 -11.84 -9.05
N GLU A 108 7.20 -11.80 -8.72
CA GLU A 108 7.83 -12.67 -7.74
C GLU A 108 8.71 -11.84 -6.80
N TRP A 109 8.71 -12.22 -5.52
CA TRP A 109 9.67 -11.73 -4.52
C TRP A 109 10.11 -12.91 -3.66
N TYR A 110 11.41 -13.09 -3.47
CA TYR A 110 12.01 -14.25 -2.79
C TYR A 110 11.46 -15.62 -3.25
N GLY A 111 11.21 -15.78 -4.56
CA GLY A 111 10.74 -17.05 -5.13
C GLY A 111 9.24 -17.33 -4.97
N GLU A 112 8.48 -16.41 -4.37
CA GLU A 112 7.03 -16.52 -4.19
C GLU A 112 6.26 -15.44 -4.96
N LYS A 113 5.09 -15.80 -5.48
CA LYS A 113 4.22 -14.89 -6.23
C LYS A 113 3.15 -14.31 -5.33
N TYR A 114 3.54 -13.30 -4.56
CA TYR A 114 2.68 -12.68 -3.57
C TYR A 114 1.51 -11.92 -4.19
N TRP A 115 0.41 -11.86 -3.45
CA TRP A 115 -0.82 -11.19 -3.85
C TRP A 115 -1.09 -9.88 -3.11
N GLY A 116 -0.63 -9.78 -1.85
CA GLY A 116 -0.97 -8.67 -0.97
C GLY A 116 -0.28 -7.35 -1.32
N ALA A 117 -0.57 -6.30 -0.54
CA ALA A 117 -0.16 -4.93 -0.85
C ALA A 117 1.34 -4.68 -0.64
N ALA A 118 1.98 -5.37 0.30
CA ALA A 118 3.39 -5.14 0.61
C ALA A 118 4.32 -5.70 -0.48
N HIS A 119 4.15 -6.98 -0.80
CA HIS A 119 5.11 -7.73 -1.63
C HIS A 119 4.53 -8.23 -2.96
N GLY A 120 3.27 -7.92 -3.26
CA GLY A 120 2.51 -8.65 -4.26
C GLY A 120 1.73 -7.80 -5.26
N LEU A 121 0.88 -8.50 -6.02
CA LEU A 121 0.07 -7.95 -7.10
C LEU A 121 -0.71 -6.71 -6.68
N ALA A 122 -1.39 -6.73 -5.54
CA ALA A 122 -2.18 -5.59 -5.05
C ALA A 122 -1.34 -4.32 -4.92
N GLY A 123 -0.12 -4.41 -4.38
CA GLY A 123 0.78 -3.26 -4.23
C GLY A 123 1.21 -2.70 -5.57
N ILE A 124 1.57 -3.59 -6.49
CA ILE A 124 2.03 -3.22 -7.82
C ILE A 124 0.91 -2.57 -8.62
N MET A 125 -0.27 -3.19 -8.68
CA MET A 125 -1.44 -2.64 -9.38
C MET A 125 -1.87 -1.29 -8.77
N HIS A 126 -1.82 -1.16 -7.45
CA HIS A 126 -2.16 0.09 -6.77
C HIS A 126 -1.33 1.27 -7.28
N VAL A 127 -0.01 1.10 -7.40
CA VAL A 127 0.88 2.17 -7.89
C VAL A 127 0.74 2.37 -9.40
N LEU A 128 0.60 1.29 -10.18
CA LEU A 128 0.43 1.38 -11.64
C LEU A 128 -0.81 2.18 -12.04
N MET A 129 -1.89 2.15 -11.25
CA MET A 129 -3.10 2.94 -11.53
C MET A 129 -2.91 4.46 -11.40
N ASP A 130 -1.82 4.95 -10.79
CA ASP A 130 -1.45 6.37 -10.78
C ASP A 130 -0.47 6.75 -11.91
N MET A 131 -0.04 5.77 -12.71
CA MET A 131 0.91 5.98 -13.80
C MET A 131 0.19 6.31 -15.10
N ASP A 132 0.90 6.99 -16.00
CA ASP A 132 0.49 7.13 -17.39
C ASP A 132 0.75 5.80 -18.13
N LEU A 133 -0.31 5.02 -18.31
CA LEU A 133 -0.29 3.68 -18.90
C LEU A 133 -0.89 3.70 -20.31
N LYS A 134 -0.35 2.85 -21.19
CA LYS A 134 -0.95 2.62 -22.51
C LYS A 134 -2.28 1.85 -22.37
N PRO A 135 -3.20 1.93 -23.34
CA PRO A 135 -4.47 1.22 -23.28
C PRO A 135 -4.35 -0.28 -23.02
N ASP A 136 -3.37 -0.96 -23.63
CA ASP A 136 -3.11 -2.39 -23.39
C ASP A 136 -2.56 -2.67 -21.98
N GLU A 137 -1.80 -1.73 -21.41
CA GLU A 137 -1.27 -1.83 -20.05
C GLU A 137 -2.37 -1.61 -19.00
N ILE A 138 -3.34 -0.73 -19.29
CA ILE A 138 -4.53 -0.53 -18.46
C ILE A 138 -5.35 -1.83 -18.40
N GLU A 139 -5.59 -2.47 -19.54
CA GLU A 139 -6.34 -3.73 -19.60
C GLU A 139 -5.61 -4.87 -18.88
N ASP A 140 -4.28 -4.90 -18.92
CA ASP A 140 -3.47 -5.83 -18.13
C ASP A 140 -3.60 -5.61 -16.61
N VAL A 141 -3.61 -4.35 -16.16
CA VAL A 141 -3.83 -4.00 -14.75
C VAL A 141 -5.23 -4.42 -14.30
N LYS A 142 -6.27 -4.06 -15.06
CA LYS A 142 -7.66 -4.48 -14.79
C LYS A 142 -7.79 -6.00 -14.76
N GLY A 143 -7.26 -6.68 -15.78
CA GLY A 143 -7.34 -8.14 -15.89
C GLY A 143 -6.61 -8.86 -14.76
N THR A 144 -5.51 -8.29 -14.24
CA THR A 144 -4.82 -8.79 -13.05
C THR A 144 -5.69 -8.67 -11.79
N LEU A 145 -6.38 -7.54 -11.60
CA LEU A 145 -7.30 -7.35 -10.48
C LEU A 145 -8.51 -8.28 -10.57
N ILE A 146 -9.11 -8.42 -11.76
CA ILE A 146 -10.21 -9.37 -12.02
C ILE A 146 -9.76 -10.81 -11.77
N TYR A 147 -8.54 -11.16 -12.15
CA TYR A 147 -7.96 -12.45 -11.82
C TYR A 147 -7.92 -12.68 -10.30
N MET A 148 -7.48 -11.67 -9.53
CA MET A 148 -7.46 -11.77 -8.06
C MET A 148 -8.85 -11.97 -7.48
N ILE A 149 -9.84 -11.20 -7.91
CA ILE A 149 -11.25 -11.30 -7.48
C ILE A 149 -11.78 -12.71 -7.71
N ASN A 150 -11.59 -13.25 -8.92
CA ASN A 150 -12.10 -14.56 -9.32
C ASN A 150 -11.42 -15.76 -8.64
N LYS A 151 -10.29 -15.52 -7.96
CA LYS A 151 -9.46 -16.57 -7.35
C LYS A 151 -9.27 -16.34 -5.84
N ARG A 152 -10.11 -15.50 -5.22
CA ARG A 152 -10.24 -15.36 -3.76
C ARG A 152 -10.76 -16.65 -3.12
N PHE A 153 -10.57 -16.80 -1.82
CA PHE A 153 -11.09 -17.93 -1.05
C PHE A 153 -12.63 -17.91 -0.98
N PRO A 154 -13.27 -19.05 -0.68
CA PRO A 154 -14.71 -19.11 -0.42
C PRO A 154 -15.17 -18.17 0.69
N SER A 155 -14.30 -17.82 1.65
CA SER A 155 -14.61 -16.85 2.72
C SER A 155 -14.68 -15.39 2.23
N GLY A 156 -14.25 -15.12 1.00
CA GLY A 156 -14.02 -13.77 0.46
C GLY A 156 -12.61 -13.23 0.69
N ASN A 157 -11.79 -13.86 1.54
CA ASN A 157 -10.40 -13.43 1.78
C ASN A 157 -9.48 -13.78 0.59
N TYR A 158 -8.28 -13.20 0.57
CA TYR A 158 -7.32 -13.40 -0.50
C TYR A 158 -6.11 -14.22 -0.02
N PRO A 159 -5.56 -15.11 -0.86
CA PRO A 159 -4.35 -15.87 -0.55
C PRO A 159 -3.14 -14.95 -0.39
N ALA A 160 -2.13 -15.42 0.34
CA ALA A 160 -0.88 -14.68 0.49
C ALA A 160 -0.06 -14.69 -0.81
N SER A 161 -0.01 -15.85 -1.49
CA SER A 161 0.75 -16.08 -2.73
C SER A 161 0.07 -17.13 -3.63
N GLU A 162 0.56 -17.30 -4.86
CA GLU A 162 0.14 -18.39 -5.76
C GLU A 162 0.41 -19.78 -5.17
N GLU A 163 1.45 -19.89 -4.35
CA GLU A 163 1.90 -21.12 -3.73
C GLU A 163 1.05 -21.49 -2.49
N ASP A 164 0.51 -20.50 -1.77
CA ASP A 164 -0.33 -20.71 -0.58
C ASP A 164 -1.83 -20.48 -0.85
N ARG A 165 -2.43 -21.46 -1.54
CA ARG A 165 -3.87 -21.48 -1.87
C ARG A 165 -4.73 -22.27 -0.89
N LYS A 166 -4.20 -22.62 0.29
CA LYS A 166 -4.93 -23.45 1.26
C LYS A 166 -5.10 -22.79 2.63
N ARG A 167 -4.21 -21.87 3.00
CA ARG A 167 -4.27 -21.22 4.31
C ARG A 167 -4.99 -19.88 4.22
N ASP A 168 -6.29 -19.92 4.45
CA ASP A 168 -7.12 -18.73 4.60
C ASP A 168 -7.02 -18.17 6.03
N VAL A 169 -5.90 -17.53 6.35
CA VAL A 169 -5.59 -17.08 7.73
C VAL A 169 -5.23 -15.61 7.84
N LEU A 170 -4.49 -15.05 6.88
CA LEU A 170 -3.98 -13.68 6.97
C LEU A 170 -5.05 -12.67 6.54
N VAL A 171 -5.37 -11.72 7.42
CA VAL A 171 -6.30 -10.61 7.16
C VAL A 171 -5.55 -9.31 7.49
N HIS A 172 -4.47 -9.09 6.74
CA HIS A 172 -3.50 -8.01 6.97
C HIS A 172 -3.41 -7.09 5.73
N TRP A 173 -2.88 -5.88 5.89
CA TRP A 173 -2.54 -5.05 4.73
C TRP A 173 -1.46 -5.73 3.87
N CYS A 174 -0.40 -6.24 4.51
CA CYS A 174 0.67 -6.91 3.77
C CYS A 174 0.20 -8.16 3.00
N HIS A 175 -0.72 -8.94 3.57
CA HIS A 175 -1.26 -10.17 2.98
C HIS A 175 -2.73 -10.39 3.39
N GLY A 176 -3.61 -10.50 2.40
CA GLY A 176 -5.03 -10.81 2.58
C GLY A 176 -5.96 -9.66 2.20
N ALA A 177 -7.21 -9.78 2.64
CA ALA A 177 -8.29 -8.87 2.27
C ALA A 177 -8.02 -7.38 2.48
N PRO A 178 -7.40 -6.90 3.59
CA PRO A 178 -7.24 -5.47 3.81
C PRO A 178 -6.43 -4.76 2.71
N GLY A 179 -5.26 -5.31 2.34
CA GLY A 179 -4.43 -4.71 1.30
C GLY A 179 -5.12 -4.72 -0.06
N VAL A 180 -5.75 -5.85 -0.41
CA VAL A 180 -6.48 -6.01 -1.67
C VAL A 180 -7.70 -5.09 -1.72
N ALA A 181 -8.45 -4.94 -0.61
CA ALA A 181 -9.62 -4.08 -0.55
C ALA A 181 -9.25 -2.62 -0.85
N LEU A 182 -8.16 -2.11 -0.26
CA LEU A 182 -7.67 -0.74 -0.55
C LEU A 182 -7.31 -0.57 -2.04
N THR A 183 -6.65 -1.55 -2.65
CA THR A 183 -6.40 -1.55 -4.09
C THR A 183 -7.70 -1.54 -4.91
N LEU A 184 -8.69 -2.33 -4.52
CA LEU A 184 -9.96 -2.45 -5.24
C LEU A 184 -10.82 -1.18 -5.09
N VAL A 185 -10.78 -0.49 -3.94
CA VAL A 185 -11.42 0.83 -3.79
C VAL A 185 -10.81 1.82 -4.78
N LYS A 186 -9.47 1.83 -4.91
CA LYS A 186 -8.80 2.67 -5.91
C LYS A 186 -9.19 2.28 -7.33
N ALA A 187 -9.23 0.99 -7.64
CA ALA A 187 -9.63 0.50 -8.96
C ALA A 187 -11.07 0.90 -9.31
N ALA A 188 -12.00 0.81 -8.36
CA ALA A 188 -13.38 1.27 -8.53
C ALA A 188 -13.44 2.76 -8.86
N LYS A 189 -12.59 3.58 -8.23
CA LYS A 189 -12.52 5.01 -8.52
C LYS A 189 -11.88 5.32 -9.88
N VAL A 190 -10.78 4.65 -10.22
CA VAL A 190 -10.00 4.93 -11.44
C VAL A 190 -10.70 4.40 -12.69
N PHE A 191 -11.34 3.24 -12.60
CA PHE A 191 -12.00 2.59 -13.73
C PHE A 191 -13.52 2.82 -13.77
N GLU A 192 -14.09 3.45 -12.74
CA GLU A 192 -15.52 3.71 -12.61
C GLU A 192 -16.37 2.43 -12.79
N ASP A 193 -15.88 1.31 -12.26
CA ASP A 193 -16.46 -0.02 -12.45
C ASP A 193 -17.04 -0.57 -11.13
N GLU A 194 -18.33 -0.88 -11.15
CA GLU A 194 -19.08 -1.42 -10.01
C GLU A 194 -18.58 -2.80 -9.56
N GLU A 195 -17.96 -3.59 -10.44
CA GLU A 195 -17.39 -4.90 -10.08
C GLU A 195 -16.28 -4.73 -9.03
N PHE A 196 -15.40 -3.75 -9.20
CA PHE A 196 -14.33 -3.45 -8.24
C PHE A 196 -14.91 -2.93 -6.92
N LEU A 197 -15.94 -2.07 -6.97
CA LEU A 197 -16.59 -1.57 -5.75
C LEU A 197 -17.23 -2.71 -4.95
N LYS A 198 -17.96 -3.60 -5.63
CA LYS A 198 -18.57 -4.77 -4.99
C LYS A 198 -17.51 -5.69 -4.39
N ALA A 199 -16.44 -5.97 -5.13
CA ALA A 199 -15.36 -6.82 -4.63
C ALA A 199 -14.62 -6.19 -3.43
N ALA A 200 -14.46 -4.86 -3.40
CA ALA A 200 -13.92 -4.14 -2.27
C ALA A 200 -14.83 -4.23 -1.04
N ALA A 201 -16.16 -4.08 -1.22
CA ALA A 201 -17.14 -4.21 -0.15
C ALA A 201 -17.17 -5.65 0.42
N ASP A 202 -17.14 -6.67 -0.44
CA ASP A 202 -17.03 -8.07 -0.01
C ASP A 202 -15.76 -8.32 0.81
N ALA A 203 -14.61 -7.77 0.37
CA ALA A 203 -13.36 -7.88 1.10
C ALA A 203 -13.46 -7.16 2.46
N ALA A 204 -14.15 -6.03 2.55
CA ALA A 204 -14.39 -5.34 3.81
C ALA A 204 -15.29 -6.12 4.77
N GLU A 205 -16.20 -6.97 4.31
CA GLU A 205 -16.92 -7.91 5.18
C GLU A 205 -15.96 -8.92 5.83
N VAL A 206 -14.93 -9.39 5.13
CA VAL A 206 -13.87 -10.22 5.73
C VAL A 206 -13.17 -9.44 6.83
N VAL A 207 -12.78 -8.19 6.56
CA VAL A 207 -12.09 -7.33 7.53
C VAL A 207 -12.99 -7.05 8.74
N TRP A 208 -14.28 -6.85 8.55
CA TRP A 208 -15.22 -6.63 9.65
C TRP A 208 -15.31 -7.85 10.57
N ASN A 209 -15.41 -9.04 9.98
CA ASN A 209 -15.61 -10.27 10.75
C ASN A 209 -14.31 -10.85 11.34
N ARG A 210 -13.15 -10.57 10.73
CA ARG A 210 -11.87 -11.24 11.05
C ARG A 210 -10.68 -10.29 11.24
N GLY A 211 -10.85 -8.99 11.00
CA GLY A 211 -9.79 -8.00 10.97
C GLY A 211 -9.47 -7.34 12.32
N LEU A 212 -10.15 -7.72 13.40
CA LEU A 212 -9.79 -7.30 14.76
C LEU A 212 -8.63 -8.17 15.28
N LEU A 213 -7.44 -7.92 14.75
CA LEU A 213 -6.25 -8.73 14.96
C LEU A 213 -5.69 -8.60 16.39
N LYS A 214 -4.95 -9.60 16.84
CA LYS A 214 -4.16 -9.53 18.09
C LYS A 214 -2.85 -8.75 17.91
N ARG A 215 -2.87 -7.66 17.13
CA ARG A 215 -1.71 -6.81 16.84
C ARG A 215 -2.15 -5.36 16.62
N VAL A 216 -1.34 -4.40 17.05
CA VAL A 216 -1.73 -2.97 17.05
C VAL A 216 -1.50 -2.25 15.72
N GLY A 217 -0.40 -2.54 15.00
CA GLY A 217 0.15 -1.69 13.95
C GLY A 217 -0.63 -1.56 12.63
N ILE A 218 0.03 -0.93 11.65
CA ILE A 218 -0.50 -0.62 10.32
C ILE A 218 -0.31 -1.79 9.34
N CYS A 219 0.85 -2.44 9.35
CA CYS A 219 1.17 -3.48 8.36
C CYS A 219 0.26 -4.72 8.46
N HIS A 220 -0.02 -5.12 9.70
CA HIS A 220 -0.76 -6.34 10.03
C HIS A 220 -1.41 -6.24 11.42
N GLY A 221 -2.04 -5.10 11.70
CA GLY A 221 -2.74 -4.84 12.94
C GLY A 221 -4.08 -4.15 12.72
N ILE A 222 -4.77 -3.90 13.83
CA ILE A 222 -6.10 -3.27 13.83
C ILE A 222 -6.03 -1.88 13.20
N SER A 223 -4.94 -1.14 13.44
CA SER A 223 -4.80 0.23 12.93
C SER A 223 -4.84 0.26 11.39
N GLY A 224 -4.12 -0.65 10.74
CA GLY A 224 -4.12 -0.75 9.27
C GLY A 224 -5.44 -1.24 8.71
N ASN A 225 -6.08 -2.20 9.38
CA ASN A 225 -7.35 -2.75 8.93
C ASN A 225 -8.51 -1.73 8.97
N ALA A 226 -8.46 -0.75 9.88
CA ALA A 226 -9.46 0.32 9.95
C ALA A 226 -9.52 1.17 8.66
N TYR A 227 -8.38 1.35 7.98
CA TYR A 227 -8.30 2.13 6.74
C TYR A 227 -9.13 1.57 5.60
N VAL A 228 -9.42 0.27 5.60
CA VAL A 228 -10.32 -0.35 4.60
C VAL A 228 -11.69 0.31 4.64
N PHE A 229 -12.21 0.53 5.85
CA PHE A 229 -13.51 1.16 6.03
C PHE A 229 -13.46 2.67 5.77
N LEU A 230 -12.36 3.35 6.11
CA LEU A 230 -12.18 4.77 5.77
C LEU A 230 -12.17 4.98 4.25
N SER A 231 -11.45 4.13 3.52
CA SER A 231 -11.34 4.21 2.06
C SER A 231 -12.71 3.96 1.38
N LEU A 232 -13.47 2.97 1.85
CA LEU A 232 -14.85 2.73 1.37
C LEU A 232 -15.81 3.87 1.73
N TYR A 233 -15.69 4.44 2.93
CA TYR A 233 -16.47 5.62 3.31
C TYR A 233 -16.20 6.80 2.37
N GLN A 234 -14.93 7.09 2.08
CA GLN A 234 -14.54 8.17 1.17
C GLN A 234 -15.09 7.96 -0.25
N LEU A 235 -15.07 6.72 -0.75
CA LEU A 235 -15.57 6.44 -2.09
C LEU A 235 -17.11 6.49 -2.17
N THR A 236 -17.80 6.00 -1.15
CA THR A 236 -19.26 5.76 -1.23
C THR A 236 -20.12 6.79 -0.50
N GLY A 237 -19.54 7.56 0.43
CA GLY A 237 -20.29 8.39 1.38
C GLY A 237 -21.12 7.59 2.39
N ASN A 238 -21.07 6.25 2.37
CA ASN A 238 -21.88 5.42 3.25
C ASN A 238 -21.33 5.42 4.67
N VAL A 239 -22.06 6.09 5.57
CA VAL A 239 -21.71 6.26 6.99
C VAL A 239 -21.56 4.94 7.76
N HIS A 240 -22.09 3.83 7.26
CA HIS A 240 -21.88 2.51 7.86
C HIS A 240 -20.40 2.11 7.87
N PHE A 241 -19.64 2.43 6.81
CA PHE A 241 -18.20 2.17 6.81
C PHE A 241 -17.47 3.08 7.80
N LEU A 242 -17.86 4.35 7.91
CA LEU A 242 -17.32 5.24 8.94
C LEU A 242 -17.55 4.70 10.36
N TYR A 243 -18.74 4.14 10.62
CA TYR A 243 -19.02 3.48 11.90
C TYR A 243 -18.07 2.31 12.17
N ARG A 244 -17.77 1.48 11.16
CA ARG A 244 -16.82 0.36 11.32
C ARG A 244 -15.39 0.83 11.59
N ALA A 245 -14.93 1.86 10.88
CA ALA A 245 -13.64 2.51 11.16
C ALA A 245 -13.58 3.02 12.61
N LYS A 246 -14.62 3.73 13.05
CA LYS A 246 -14.78 4.20 14.42
C LYS A 246 -14.74 3.06 15.43
N ALA A 247 -15.43 1.96 15.18
CA ALA A 247 -15.44 0.81 16.09
C ALA A 247 -14.03 0.22 16.30
N PHE A 248 -13.24 0.11 15.22
CA PHE A 248 -11.85 -0.35 15.29
C PHE A 248 -10.97 0.63 16.09
N ALA A 249 -11.10 1.94 15.83
CA ALA A 249 -10.37 2.97 16.56
C ALA A 249 -10.77 3.01 18.05
N CYS A 250 -12.06 2.89 18.38
CA CYS A 250 -12.53 2.84 19.77
C CYS A 250 -12.02 1.59 20.49
N PHE A 251 -11.99 0.43 19.83
CA PHE A 251 -11.41 -0.78 20.42
C PHE A 251 -9.93 -0.58 20.75
N LEU A 252 -9.17 0.03 19.83
CA LEU A 252 -7.76 0.37 20.07
C LEU A 252 -7.60 1.29 21.29
N LEU A 253 -8.40 2.36 21.35
CA LEU A 253 -8.35 3.34 22.45
C LEU A 253 -8.68 2.71 23.80
N ASP A 254 -9.72 1.88 23.87
CA ASP A 254 -10.22 1.28 25.11
C ASP A 254 -9.38 0.07 25.57
N ARG A 255 -8.91 -0.77 24.63
CA ARG A 255 -8.39 -2.11 24.95
C ARG A 255 -6.91 -2.31 24.65
N ALA A 256 -6.31 -1.60 23.69
CA ALA A 256 -4.99 -1.97 23.17
C ALA A 256 -3.91 -1.95 24.26
N HIS A 257 -3.81 -0.87 25.04
CA HIS A 257 -2.79 -0.76 26.10
C HIS A 257 -2.88 -1.90 27.13
N LYS A 258 -4.10 -2.22 27.57
CA LYS A 258 -4.33 -3.31 28.52
C LYS A 258 -3.92 -4.66 27.92
N LEU A 259 -4.46 -4.99 26.74
CA LEU A 259 -4.19 -6.27 26.07
C LEU A 259 -2.70 -6.46 25.72
N ILE A 260 -1.99 -5.38 25.38
CA ILE A 260 -0.54 -5.42 25.14
C ILE A 260 0.21 -5.69 26.44
N SER A 261 -0.16 -5.02 27.54
CA SER A 261 0.48 -5.24 28.85
C SER A 261 0.27 -6.65 29.41
N GLU A 262 -0.87 -7.28 29.06
CA GLU A 262 -1.23 -8.65 29.46
C GLU A 262 -0.64 -9.71 28.50
N GLY A 263 0.01 -9.31 27.41
CA GLY A 263 0.57 -10.22 26.40
C GLY A 263 -0.47 -10.86 25.47
N GLU A 264 -1.72 -10.40 25.51
CA GLU A 264 -2.81 -10.90 24.65
C GLU A 264 -2.82 -10.28 23.25
N MET A 265 -2.18 -9.11 23.10
CA MET A 265 -2.00 -8.38 21.85
C MET A 265 -0.53 -8.01 21.64
N HIS A 266 -0.02 -8.19 20.42
CA HIS A 266 1.34 -7.81 20.07
C HIS A 266 1.46 -6.30 19.79
N GLY A 267 2.38 -5.63 20.49
CA GLY A 267 2.66 -4.19 20.33
C GLY A 267 3.56 -3.83 19.13
N GLY A 268 4.02 -4.82 18.37
CA GLY A 268 5.00 -4.67 17.27
C GLY A 268 6.42 -4.98 17.74
N ASP A 269 7.25 -5.55 16.85
CA ASP A 269 8.66 -5.87 17.18
C ASP A 269 9.46 -4.57 17.41
N ASN A 270 9.08 -3.51 16.69
CA ASN A 270 9.49 -2.14 16.94
C ASN A 270 8.28 -1.33 17.46
N PRO A 271 8.05 -1.27 18.79
CA PRO A 271 6.78 -0.84 19.36
C PRO A 271 6.39 0.62 19.07
N TYR A 272 7.34 1.47 18.69
CA TYR A 272 7.10 2.88 18.38
C TYR A 272 7.19 3.20 16.88
N SER A 273 7.39 2.19 16.03
CA SER A 273 7.44 2.36 14.59
C SER A 273 6.08 2.70 13.99
N LEU A 274 6.09 3.32 12.80
CA LEU A 274 4.88 3.63 12.04
C LEU A 274 4.14 2.36 11.59
N PHE A 275 4.86 1.35 11.10
CA PHE A 275 4.22 0.20 10.45
C PHE A 275 3.86 -0.95 11.40
N GLU A 276 4.54 -1.11 12.53
CA GLU A 276 4.33 -2.25 13.44
C GLU A 276 3.66 -1.87 14.76
N GLY A 277 3.90 -0.65 15.23
CA GLY A 277 3.61 -0.27 16.61
C GLY A 277 2.69 0.93 16.78
N PHE A 278 2.85 1.61 17.93
CA PHE A 278 2.04 2.72 18.39
C PHE A 278 2.13 3.96 17.48
N GLY A 279 3.22 4.13 16.71
CA GLY A 279 3.31 5.20 15.73
C GLY A 279 2.19 5.12 14.70
N GLY A 280 1.88 3.90 14.24
CA GLY A 280 0.77 3.65 13.33
C GLY A 280 -0.62 3.81 13.95
N MET A 281 -0.77 3.43 15.22
CA MET A 281 -2.00 3.65 15.98
C MET A 281 -2.29 5.15 16.17
N ALA A 282 -1.28 5.93 16.52
CA ALA A 282 -1.39 7.38 16.63
C ALA A 282 -1.72 8.00 15.26
N PHE A 283 -1.11 7.52 14.18
CA PHE A 283 -1.39 7.98 12.83
C PHE A 283 -2.87 7.77 12.45
N LEU A 284 -3.42 6.57 12.72
CA LEU A 284 -4.86 6.31 12.52
C LEU A 284 -5.73 7.27 13.33
N PHE A 285 -5.40 7.51 14.60
CA PHE A 285 -6.20 8.41 15.45
C PHE A 285 -6.22 9.85 14.95
N LEU A 286 -5.10 10.34 14.42
CA LEU A 286 -5.04 11.66 13.79
C LEU A 286 -5.91 11.71 12.53
N ASP A 287 -5.84 10.67 11.69
CA ASP A 287 -6.67 10.57 10.47
C ASP A 287 -8.16 10.43 10.77
N MET A 288 -8.53 9.84 11.92
CA MET A 288 -9.93 9.76 12.36
C MET A 288 -10.54 11.12 12.75
N ILE A 289 -9.73 12.18 12.90
CA ILE A 289 -10.23 13.55 13.15
C ILE A 289 -10.93 14.10 11.91
N ASP A 290 -10.38 13.84 10.72
CA ASP A 290 -11.04 14.13 9.44
C ASP A 290 -11.05 12.88 8.53
N PRO A 291 -12.02 11.99 8.74
CA PRO A 291 -12.14 10.73 7.99
C PRO A 291 -12.28 10.90 6.48
N SER A 292 -12.67 12.10 6.02
CA SER A 292 -12.79 12.40 4.58
C SER A 292 -11.43 12.58 3.89
N GLN A 293 -10.40 12.92 4.67
CA GLN A 293 -9.03 13.15 4.19
C GLN A 293 -8.06 12.02 4.54
N ALA A 294 -8.47 11.06 5.38
CA ALA A 294 -7.63 9.95 5.83
C ALA A 294 -7.00 9.17 4.66
N LYS A 295 -5.73 8.76 4.80
CA LYS A 295 -5.02 7.97 3.78
C LYS A 295 -4.19 6.90 4.46
N PHE A 296 -4.25 5.65 3.95
CA PHE A 296 -3.34 4.63 4.45
C PHE A 296 -1.90 5.11 4.24
N PRO A 297 -1.09 5.26 5.31
CA PRO A 297 0.20 5.91 5.20
C PRO A 297 1.12 5.14 4.26
N ALA A 298 1.77 5.86 3.34
CA ALA A 298 2.70 5.29 2.38
C ALA A 298 2.12 4.19 1.45
N TYR A 299 0.79 4.21 1.25
CA TYR A 299 0.11 3.37 0.27
C TYR A 299 -0.87 4.20 -0.55
N ASP A 300 -1.86 4.83 0.10
CA ASP A 300 -2.76 5.78 -0.57
C ASP A 300 -2.05 7.13 -0.72
N LEU A 301 -2.23 7.78 -1.87
CA LEU A 301 -1.75 9.14 -2.13
C LEU A 301 -2.87 10.16 -2.02
#